data_AF-A0A423HXI0-F1
#
_entry.id   AF-A0A423HXI0-F1
#
_cell.length_a   1.000
_cell.length_b   1.000
_cell.length_c   1.000
_cell.angle_alpha   90.00
_cell.angle_beta   90.00
_cell.angle_gamma   90.00
#
_symmetry.space_group_name_H-M   'P 1'
#
loop_
_entity.id
_entity.type
_entity.pdbx_description
1 polymer ?
#
loop_
_entity_poly.entity_id
_entity_poly.type
_entity_poly.pdbx_seq_one_letter_code
_entity_poly.pdbx_strand_id
1 'polypeptide(L)'
;MKAHEFLGKAQALMLERGKQYDKPEGERSMGTAVAAFNAITGQALSEAEGWLLLQILKDVRQWQNPAYHADSAEDCVAYAALKAEALAGAQ
;
A
#
# COMPACT_ATOMS: atom_id res chain seq x y z
N MET A 1 6.33 -14.21 -14.26
CA MET A 1 5.35 -13.11 -14.29
C MET A 1 5.96 -11.94 -15.08
N LYS A 2 5.20 -11.33 -15.99
CA LYS A 2 5.53 -10.14 -16.77
C LYS A 2 4.94 -8.91 -16.08
N ALA A 3 5.42 -7.72 -16.43
CA ALA A 3 5.00 -6.47 -15.78
C ALA A 3 3.47 -6.29 -15.70
N HIS A 4 2.74 -6.53 -16.79
CA HIS A 4 1.28 -6.40 -16.81
C HIS A 4 0.55 -7.44 -15.93
N GLU A 5 1.15 -8.62 -15.72
CA GLU A 5 0.57 -9.65 -14.85
C GLU A 5 0.68 -9.23 -13.37
N PHE A 6 1.75 -8.52 -12.98
CA PHE A 6 1.86 -7.92 -11.64
C PHE A 6 0.80 -6.84 -11.42
N LEU A 7 0.57 -5.98 -12.41
CA LEU A 7 -0.50 -4.98 -12.35
C LEU A 7 -1.87 -5.64 -12.21
N GLY A 8 -2.16 -6.67 -13.01
CA GLY A 8 -3.41 -7.42 -12.94
C GLY A 8 -3.60 -8.10 -11.58
N LYS A 9 -2.53 -8.65 -10.98
CA LYS A 9 -2.58 -9.24 -9.64
C LYS A 9 -2.85 -8.19 -8.56
N ALA A 10 -2.17 -7.05 -8.62
CA ALA A 10 -2.41 -5.94 -7.69
C ALA A 10 -3.86 -5.44 -7.75
N GLN A 11 -4.40 -5.28 -8.97
CA GLN A 11 -5.81 -4.93 -9.18
C GLN A 11 -6.76 -5.96 -8.56
N ALA A 12 -6.55 -7.26 -8.83
CA ALA A 12 -7.39 -8.32 -8.30
C ALA A 12 -7.41 -8.32 -6.76
N LEU A 13 -6.24 -8.17 -6.13
CA LEU A 13 -6.12 -8.09 -4.67
C LEU A 13 -6.87 -6.89 -4.09
N MET A 14 -6.81 -5.71 -4.73
CA MET A 14 -7.55 -4.53 -4.27
C MET A 14 -9.06 -4.74 -4.38
N LEU A 15 -9.54 -5.33 -5.48
CA LEU A 15 -10.96 -5.63 -5.68
C LEU A 15 -11.47 -6.67 -4.68
N GLU A 16 -10.69 -7.71 -4.40
CA GLU A 16 -11.03 -8.74 -3.42
C GLU A 16 -11.08 -8.17 -2.00
N ARG A 17 -10.10 -7.33 -1.63
CA ARG A 17 -10.12 -6.61 -0.35
C ARG A 17 -11.33 -5.66 -0.28
N GLY A 18 -11.64 -4.94 -1.36
CA GLY A 18 -12.84 -4.10 -1.45
C GLY A 18 -14.11 -4.86 -1.06
N LYS A 19 -14.29 -6.08 -1.59
CA LYS A 19 -15.45 -6.94 -1.27
C LYS A 19 -15.47 -7.41 0.19
N GLN A 20 -14.31 -7.66 0.79
CA GLN A 20 -14.22 -8.10 2.20
C GLN A 20 -14.49 -6.94 3.18
N TYR A 21 -14.26 -5.70 2.75
CA TYR A 21 -14.38 -4.49 3.58
C TYR A 21 -15.54 -3.58 3.15
N ASP A 22 -16.52 -4.08 2.39
CA ASP A 22 -17.78 -3.38 2.07
C ASP A 22 -18.63 -3.19 3.35
N LYS A 23 -18.16 -2.31 4.24
CA LYS A 23 -18.97 -1.54 5.18
C LYS A 23 -19.28 -0.19 4.52
N PRO A 24 -20.50 0.33 4.67
CA PRO A 24 -20.94 1.57 4.01
C PRO A 24 -20.03 2.78 4.30
N GLU A 25 -19.25 2.78 5.39
CA GLU A 25 -18.32 3.87 5.72
C GLU A 25 -16.91 3.75 5.10
N GLY A 26 -16.56 2.63 4.45
CA GLY A 26 -15.33 2.52 3.64
C GLY A 26 -14.01 2.84 4.35
N GLU A 27 -13.91 2.71 5.68
CA GLU A 27 -12.69 3.08 6.43
C GLU A 27 -11.48 2.29 5.92
N ARG A 28 -10.53 3.02 5.34
CA ARG A 28 -9.30 2.46 4.79
C ARG A 28 -8.22 2.39 5.86
N SER A 29 -7.70 1.19 6.06
CA SER A 29 -6.70 0.86 7.11
C SER A 29 -5.48 1.79 7.15
N MET A 30 -5.03 2.35 6.03
CA MET A 30 -3.86 3.25 6.03
C MET A 30 -4.17 4.60 6.67
N GLY A 31 -5.31 5.22 6.37
CA GLY A 31 -5.70 6.49 7.00
C GLY A 31 -5.76 6.37 8.53
N THR A 32 -6.40 5.31 9.03
CA THR A 32 -6.45 5.01 10.47
C THR A 32 -5.06 4.75 11.06
N ALA A 33 -4.21 3.97 10.37
CA ALA A 33 -2.86 3.68 10.82
C ALA A 33 -1.98 4.95 10.90
N VAL A 34 -2.06 5.82 9.89
CA VAL A 34 -1.34 7.09 9.86
C VAL A 34 -1.84 8.04 10.96
N ALA A 35 -3.16 8.13 11.17
CA ALA A 35 -3.73 8.93 12.25
C ALA A 35 -3.24 8.47 13.62
N ALA A 36 -3.24 7.15 13.87
CA ALA A 36 -2.72 6.59 15.11
C ALA A 36 -1.20 6.83 15.26
N PHE A 37 -0.43 6.62 14.19
CA PHE A 37 1.02 6.86 14.19
C PHE A 37 1.34 8.31 14.55
N ASN A 38 0.67 9.27 13.91
CA ASN A 38 0.83 10.70 14.17
C ASN A 38 0.49 11.04 15.62
N ALA A 39 -0.63 10.51 16.15
CA ALA A 39 -1.03 10.74 17.54
C ALA A 39 -0.01 10.22 18.56
N ILE A 40 0.60 9.06 18.30
CA ILE A 40 1.59 8.44 19.20
C ILE A 40 2.94 9.17 19.14
N THR A 41 3.36 9.60 17.94
CA THR A 41 4.74 10.08 17.70
C THR A 41 4.86 11.61 17.66
N GLY A 42 3.73 12.33 17.62
CA GLY A 42 3.70 13.77 17.40
C GLY A 42 4.08 14.19 15.97
N GLN A 43 4.10 13.25 15.02
CA GLN A 43 4.38 13.51 13.61
C GLN A 43 3.11 13.89 12.84
N ALA A 44 3.28 14.30 11.58
CA ALA A 44 2.20 14.72 10.71
C ALA A 44 2.33 14.11 9.31
N LEU A 45 2.38 12.78 9.23
CA LEU A 45 2.37 12.06 7.97
C LEU A 45 0.98 12.13 7.32
N SER A 46 0.96 12.24 6.00
CA SER A 46 -0.20 12.02 5.14
C SER A 46 -0.39 10.52 4.84
N GLU A 47 -1.57 10.14 4.34
CA GLU A 47 -1.83 8.76 3.90
C GLU A 47 -0.84 8.31 2.80
N ALA A 48 -0.54 9.20 1.86
CA ALA A 48 0.42 8.93 0.78
C ALA A 48 1.83 8.65 1.31
N GLU A 49 2.27 9.37 2.35
CA GLU A 49 3.55 9.10 3.02
C GLU A 49 3.55 7.76 3.77
N GLY A 50 2.40 7.35 4.33
CA GLY A 50 2.22 6.01 4.88
C GLY A 50 2.41 4.91 3.83
N TRP A 51 1.79 5.06 2.65
CA TRP A 51 1.99 4.14 1.53
C TRP A 51 3.43 4.14 1.00
N LEU A 52 4.07 5.33 0.92
CA LEU A 52 5.48 5.44 0.54
C LEU A 52 6.38 4.66 1.51
N LEU A 53 6.14 4.77 2.82
CA LEU A 53 6.90 4.03 3.84
C LEU A 53 6.76 2.51 3.65
N LEU A 54 5.55 2.01 3.43
CA LEU A 54 5.34 0.58 3.20
C LEU A 54 5.93 0.10 1.87
N GLN A 55 5.92 0.93 0.83
CA GLN A 55 6.59 0.63 -0.43
C GLN A 55 8.10 0.46 -0.20
N ILE A 56 8.74 1.43 0.47
CA ILE A 56 10.17 1.37 0.81
C ILE A 56 10.48 0.12 1.63
N LEU A 57 9.62 -0.27 2.58
CA LEU A 57 9.78 -1.50 3.35
C LEU A 57 9.81 -2.76 2.46
N LYS A 58 8.96 -2.82 1.43
CA LYS A 58 8.93 -3.95 0.49
C LYS A 58 10.17 -4.00 -0.39
N ASP A 59 10.65 -2.84 -0.86
CA ASP A 59 11.92 -2.70 -1.57
C ASP A 59 13.08 -3.18 -0.69
N VAL A 60 13.20 -2.68 0.55
CA VAL A 60 14.24 -3.10 1.51
C VAL A 60 14.21 -4.62 1.72
N ARG A 61 13.02 -5.22 1.91
CA ARG A 61 12.87 -6.67 2.07
C ARG A 61 13.32 -7.46 0.84
N GLN A 62 13.04 -6.96 -0.37
CA GLN A 62 13.55 -7.60 -1.60
C GLN A 62 15.08 -7.55 -1.63
N TRP A 63 15.69 -6.42 -1.29
CA TRP A 63 17.15 -6.27 -1.35
C TRP A 63 17.91 -6.90 -0.18
N GLN A 64 17.22 -7.20 0.93
CA GLN A 64 17.75 -8.06 2.00
C GLN A 64 17.71 -9.55 1.63
N ASN A 65 16.87 -9.94 0.67
CA ASN A 65 16.81 -11.31 0.17
C ASN A 65 17.82 -11.48 -0.98
N PRO A 66 18.75 -12.45 -0.92
CA PRO A 66 19.69 -12.69 -2.03
C PRO A 66 18.99 -13.17 -3.32
N ALA A 67 17.73 -13.60 -3.24
CA ALA A 67 16.92 -14.04 -4.36
C ALA A 67 15.63 -13.22 -4.51
N TYR A 68 14.93 -13.41 -5.63
CA TYR A 68 13.60 -12.84 -5.86
C TYR A 68 12.63 -13.22 -4.74
N HIS A 69 11.97 -12.22 -4.17
CA HIS A 69 10.99 -12.35 -3.10
C HIS A 69 9.62 -11.89 -3.61
N ALA A 70 8.77 -12.87 -3.95
CA ALA A 70 7.49 -12.63 -4.63
C ALA A 70 6.56 -11.68 -3.86
N ASP A 71 6.45 -11.86 -2.54
CA ASP A 71 5.63 -11.00 -1.67
C ASP A 71 6.09 -9.52 -1.74
N SER A 72 7.41 -9.28 -1.73
CA SER A 72 7.94 -7.92 -1.87
C SER A 72 7.58 -7.30 -3.21
N ALA A 73 7.79 -8.03 -4.30
CA ALA A 73 7.55 -7.52 -5.64
C ALA A 73 6.06 -7.23 -5.90
N GLU A 74 5.18 -8.11 -5.45
CA GLU A 74 3.74 -7.99 -5.64
C GLU A 74 3.14 -6.86 -4.79
N ASP A 75 3.47 -6.80 -3.50
CA ASP A 75 2.97 -5.74 -2.63
C ASP A 75 3.53 -4.37 -3.00
N CYS A 76 4.75 -4.29 -3.53
CA CYS A 76 5.30 -3.01 -3.97
C CYS A 76 4.46 -2.38 -5.09
N VAL A 77 3.95 -3.18 -6.03
CA VAL A 77 3.05 -2.69 -7.09
C VAL A 77 1.71 -2.26 -6.51
N ALA A 78 1.15 -3.02 -5.57
CA ALA A 78 -0.10 -2.67 -4.91
C ALA A 78 0.02 -1.36 -4.11
N TYR A 79 1.09 -1.20 -3.32
CA TYR A 79 1.33 0.00 -2.53
C TYR A 79 1.62 1.22 -3.41
N ALA A 80 2.31 1.05 -4.55
CA ALA A 80 2.51 2.14 -5.49
C ALA A 80 1.18 2.65 -6.07
N ALA A 81 0.24 1.76 -6.38
CA ALA A 81 -1.10 2.14 -6.86
C ALA A 81 -1.95 2.81 -5.77
N LEU A 82 -1.96 2.28 -4.53
CA LEU A 82 -2.67 2.88 -3.41
C LEU A 82 -2.10 4.26 -3.02
N LYS A 83 -0.77 4.42 -3.11
CA LYS A 83 -0.11 5.72 -2.97
C LYS A 83 -0.58 6.71 -4.04
N ALA A 84 -0.65 6.28 -5.31
CA ALA A 84 -1.10 7.12 -6.41
C ALA A 84 -2.55 7.57 -6.20
N GLU A 85 -3.42 6.68 -5.73
CA GLU A 85 -4.80 6.99 -5.37
C GLU A 85 -4.88 8.02 -4.23
N ALA A 86 -4.12 7.84 -3.15
CA ALA A 86 -4.07 8.78 -2.03
C ALA A 86 -3.57 10.18 -2.46
N LEU A 87 -2.59 10.25 -3.37
CA LEU A 87 -2.10 11.51 -3.94
C LEU A 87 -3.14 12.16 -4.87
N ALA A 88 -3.86 11.38 -5.66
CA ALA A 88 -4.89 11.89 -6.56
C ALA A 88 -6.12 12.41 -5.79
N GLY A 89 -6.50 11.75 -4.69
CA GLY A 89 -7.60 12.18 -3.82
C GLY A 89 -7.28 13.35 -2.89
N ALA A 90 -6.02 13.75 -2.77
CA ALA A 90 -5.58 14.91 -1.98
C ALA A 90 -5.55 16.22 -2.79
N GLN A 91 -5.94 16.20 -4.07
CA GLN A 91 -6.17 17.38 -4.92
C GLN A 91 -7.56 17.98 -4.67
#